data_AF-A0A7Y1XVQ3-F1
#
_entry.id   AF-A0A7Y1XVQ3-F1
#
_cell.length_a   1.000
_cell.length_b   1.000
_cell.length_c   1.000
_cell.angle_alpha   90.00
_cell.angle_beta   90.00
_cell.angle_gamma   90.00
#
_symmetry.space_group_name_H-M   'P 1'
#
loop_
_entity.id
_entity.type
_entity.pdbx_description
1 polymer ?
#
loop_
_entity_poly.entity_id
_entity_poly.type
_entity_poly.pdbx_seq_one_letter_code
_entity_poly.pdbx_strand_id
1 'polypeptide(L)'
;IGVKRTRLGIVSFMFGLGGLSLAILGTWYFMIDDWPTIIGGKPNFAYHYNVPSFVPILFEFTVFCAAHGMAITYLIRNRTLPGMPPVNPDPRTTDDKFVLEFDTVQNHGMSADDIIAAVKDTGVYELNEKKY
;
A
#
# COMPACT_ATOMS: atom_id res chain seq x y z
N ILE A 1 -3.37 15.39 -14.46
CA ILE A 1 -2.42 14.45 -15.07
C ILE A 1 -3.16 13.13 -15.26
N GLY A 2 -3.46 12.71 -16.49
CA GLY A 2 -4.33 11.57 -16.83
C GLY A 2 -3.80 10.18 -16.46
N VAL A 3 -3.04 10.07 -15.37
CA VAL A 3 -2.47 8.82 -14.85
C VAL A 3 -3.51 8.14 -13.97
N LYS A 4 -3.67 6.82 -14.17
CA LYS A 4 -4.62 6.01 -13.41
C LYS A 4 -4.29 6.07 -11.92
N ARG A 5 -5.28 6.36 -11.08
CA ARG A 5 -5.12 6.38 -9.62
C ARG A 5 -4.79 4.99 -9.08
N THR A 6 -3.94 4.95 -8.06
CA THR A 6 -3.64 3.71 -7.33
C THR A 6 -4.86 3.27 -6.51
N ARG A 7 -5.00 1.97 -6.28
CA ARG A 7 -6.10 1.40 -5.47
C ARG A 7 -5.70 1.15 -4.02
N LEU A 8 -4.55 1.68 -3.60
CA LEU A 8 -3.96 1.39 -2.30
C LEU A 8 -4.82 1.92 -1.13
N GLY A 9 -5.47 3.08 -1.32
CA GLY A 9 -6.40 3.62 -0.34
C GLY A 9 -7.63 2.74 -0.11
N ILE A 10 -8.17 2.11 -1.17
CA ILE A 10 -9.32 1.20 -1.06
C ILE A 10 -8.92 -0.04 -0.25
N VAL A 11 -7.74 -0.59 -0.53
CA VAL A 11 -7.22 -1.76 0.17
C VAL A 11 -6.99 -1.48 1.66
N SER A 12 -6.41 -0.32 2.00
CA SER A 12 -6.23 0.08 3.40
C SER A 12 -7.56 0.24 4.14
N PHE A 13 -8.57 0.81 3.49
CA PHE A 13 -9.91 0.92 4.06
C PHE A 13 -10.53 -0.46 4.36
N MET A 14 -10.36 -1.43 3.45
CA MET A 14 -10.83 -2.81 3.67
C MET A 14 -10.11 -3.47 4.85
N PHE A 15 -8.79 -3.27 4.99
CA PHE A 15 -8.03 -3.78 6.14
C PHE A 15 -8.45 -3.10 7.46
N GLY A 16 -8.74 -1.80 7.43
CA GLY A 16 -9.27 -1.08 8.59
C GLY A 16 -10.63 -1.62 9.02
N LEU A 17 -11.57 -1.79 8.08
CA LEU A 17 -12.87 -2.39 8.38
C LEU A 17 -12.75 -3.81 8.94
N GLY A 18 -11.89 -4.65 8.34
CA GLY A 18 -11.61 -5.98 8.85
C GLY A 18 -11.03 -5.96 10.27
N GLY A 19 -10.10 -5.05 10.55
CA GLY A 19 -9.53 -4.84 11.88
C GLY A 19 -10.59 -4.41 12.90
N LEU A 20 -11.43 -3.43 12.54
CA LEU A 20 -12.52 -2.97 13.41
C LEU A 20 -13.51 -4.10 13.72
N SER A 21 -13.94 -4.86 12.72
CA SER A 21 -14.83 -6.01 12.91
C SER A 21 -14.21 -7.06 13.82
N LEU A 22 -12.93 -7.38 13.64
CA LEU A 22 -12.22 -8.34 14.48
C LEU A 22 -12.07 -7.84 15.92
N ALA A 23 -11.79 -6.55 16.11
CA ALA A 23 -11.67 -5.95 17.44
C ALA A 23 -13.02 -5.91 18.19
N ILE A 24 -14.12 -5.61 17.49
CA ILE A 24 -15.47 -5.67 18.06
C ILE A 24 -15.81 -7.11 18.45
N LEU A 25 -15.61 -8.07 17.53
CA LEU A 25 -15.88 -9.48 17.81
C LEU A 25 -15.02 -10.02 18.96
N GLY A 26 -13.73 -9.68 19.00
CA GLY A 26 -12.82 -10.12 20.05
C GLY A 26 -13.19 -9.53 21.41
N THR A 27 -13.43 -8.22 21.49
CA THR A 27 -13.82 -7.59 22.77
C THR A 27 -15.19 -8.07 23.26
N TRP A 28 -16.13 -8.32 22.36
CA TRP A 28 -17.42 -8.92 22.69
C TRP A 28 -17.26 -10.35 23.21
N TYR A 29 -16.54 -11.19 22.47
CA TYR A 29 -16.35 -12.59 22.81
C TYR A 29 -15.66 -12.74 24.17
N PHE A 30 -14.51 -12.09 24.38
CA PHE A 30 -13.74 -12.28 25.62
C PHE A 30 -14.42 -11.70 26.87
N MET A 31 -15.06 -10.53 26.76
CA MET A 31 -15.56 -9.82 27.96
C MET A 31 -17.00 -10.15 28.33
N ILE A 32 -17.76 -10.79 27.44
CA ILE A 32 -19.20 -11.02 27.63
C ILE A 32 -19.56 -12.48 27.46
N ASP A 33 -19.13 -13.10 26.36
CA ASP A 33 -19.56 -14.47 26.02
C ASP A 33 -18.71 -15.53 26.75
N ASP A 34 -17.38 -15.43 26.64
CA ASP A 34 -16.44 -16.44 27.14
C ASP A 34 -16.26 -16.35 28.67
N TRP A 35 -15.91 -15.17 29.19
CA TRP A 35 -15.70 -14.96 30.63
C TRP A 35 -16.25 -13.60 31.11
N PRO A 36 -17.55 -13.52 31.40
CA PRO A 36 -18.14 -12.30 31.95
C PRO A 36 -17.68 -12.09 33.40
N THR A 37 -16.77 -11.15 33.62
CA THR A 37 -16.31 -10.72 34.95
C THR A 37 -16.79 -9.33 35.29
N ILE A 38 -17.08 -9.08 36.57
CA ILE A 38 -17.30 -7.72 37.07
C ILE A 38 -15.98 -7.19 37.61
N ILE A 39 -15.28 -6.41 36.79
CA ILE A 39 -14.00 -5.77 37.17
C ILE A 39 -14.25 -4.29 37.45
N GLY A 40 -13.97 -3.84 38.67
CA GLY A 40 -14.10 -2.43 39.06
C GLY A 40 -15.53 -1.88 39.00
N GLY A 41 -16.55 -2.77 39.12
CA GLY A 41 -17.96 -2.38 39.07
C GLY A 41 -18.50 -2.04 37.68
N LYS A 42 -17.72 -2.28 36.61
CA LYS A 42 -18.16 -2.00 35.24
C LYS A 42 -19.30 -2.95 34.80
N PRO A 43 -20.33 -2.43 34.11
CA PRO A 43 -21.44 -3.26 33.62
C PRO A 43 -20.99 -4.11 32.42
N ASN A 44 -20.76 -5.40 32.61
CA ASN A 44 -20.37 -6.36 31.54
C ASN A 44 -21.53 -7.26 31.08
N PHE A 45 -22.78 -6.92 31.42
CA PHE A 45 -23.96 -7.72 31.09
C PHE A 45 -24.37 -7.64 29.61
N ALA A 46 -24.08 -6.53 28.95
CA ALA A 46 -24.29 -6.36 27.51
C ALA A 46 -23.28 -5.37 26.93
N TYR A 47 -22.90 -5.58 25.66
CA TYR A 47 -21.77 -4.88 25.03
C TYR A 47 -21.92 -3.36 25.06
N HIS A 48 -23.11 -2.86 24.72
CA HIS A 48 -23.39 -1.42 24.64
C HIS A 48 -23.16 -0.65 25.95
N TYR A 49 -23.25 -1.31 27.12
CA TYR A 49 -23.01 -0.65 28.41
C TYR A 49 -21.53 -0.35 28.70
N ASN A 50 -20.60 -1.10 28.09
CA ASN A 50 -19.16 -0.95 28.34
C ASN A 50 -18.36 -0.54 27.09
N VAL A 51 -19.01 -0.22 25.97
CA VAL A 51 -18.37 0.23 24.72
C VAL A 51 -17.32 1.34 24.94
N PRO A 52 -17.57 2.39 25.76
CA PRO A 52 -16.58 3.46 25.94
C PRO A 52 -15.21 2.96 26.43
N SER A 53 -15.17 1.87 27.21
CA SER A 53 -13.92 1.27 27.67
C SER A 53 -13.12 0.60 26.54
N PHE A 54 -13.78 0.19 25.46
CA PHE A 54 -13.16 -0.54 24.35
C PHE A 54 -12.76 0.38 23.18
N VAL A 55 -13.26 1.61 23.13
CA VAL A 55 -12.97 2.58 22.04
C VAL A 55 -11.47 2.71 21.75
N PRO A 56 -10.57 2.86 22.74
CA PRO A 56 -9.14 2.93 22.45
C PRO A 56 -8.60 1.68 21.74
N ILE A 57 -9.05 0.49 22.16
CA ILE A 57 -8.62 -0.79 21.56
C ILE A 57 -9.15 -0.90 20.13
N LEU A 58 -10.42 -0.57 19.91
CA LEU A 58 -11.05 -0.58 18.58
C LEU A 58 -10.31 0.36 17.63
N PHE A 59 -9.96 1.56 18.08
CA PHE A 59 -9.23 2.55 17.30
C PHE A 59 -7.82 2.07 16.95
N GLU A 60 -7.00 1.71 17.95
CA GLU A 60 -5.61 1.33 17.74
C GLU A 60 -5.50 0.08 16.86
N PHE A 61 -6.37 -0.92 17.05
CA PHE A 61 -6.35 -2.13 16.25
C PHE A 61 -6.78 -1.88 14.79
N THR A 62 -7.74 -0.99 14.58
CA THR A 62 -8.15 -0.55 13.23
C THR A 62 -6.99 0.14 12.51
N VAL A 63 -6.31 1.08 13.17
CA VAL A 63 -5.15 1.80 12.60
C VAL A 63 -4.00 0.85 12.33
N PHE A 64 -3.72 -0.08 13.26
CA PHE A 64 -2.69 -1.09 13.12
C PHE A 64 -2.91 -1.95 11.86
N CYS A 65 -4.10 -2.54 11.70
CA CYS A 65 -4.44 -3.36 10.54
C CYS A 65 -4.42 -2.55 9.24
N ALA A 66 -4.99 -1.34 9.23
CA ALA A 66 -5.03 -0.49 8.05
C ALA A 66 -3.63 -0.09 7.54
N ALA A 67 -2.74 0.29 8.46
CA ALA A 67 -1.38 0.73 8.15
C ALA A 67 -0.49 -0.44 7.69
N HIS A 68 -0.45 -1.53 8.45
CA HIS A 68 0.40 -2.69 8.11
C HIS A 68 -0.10 -3.40 6.85
N GLY A 69 -1.41 -3.58 6.71
CA GLY A 69 -1.99 -4.17 5.50
C GLY A 69 -1.67 -3.35 4.25
N MET A 70 -1.72 -2.01 4.34
CA MET A 70 -1.31 -1.12 3.26
C MET A 70 0.18 -1.25 2.93
N ALA A 71 1.05 -1.18 3.94
CA ALA A 71 2.50 -1.24 3.77
C ALA A 71 2.95 -2.56 3.13
N ILE A 72 2.46 -3.69 3.63
CA ILE A 72 2.76 -5.01 3.06
C ILE A 72 2.26 -5.12 1.62
N THR A 73 1.05 -4.65 1.34
CA THR A 73 0.50 -4.63 -0.03
C THR A 73 1.36 -3.81 -0.97
N TYR A 74 1.83 -2.64 -0.52
CA TYR A 74 2.73 -1.78 -1.29
C TYR A 74 4.05 -2.50 -1.63
N LEU A 75 4.70 -3.09 -0.62
CA LEU A 75 5.99 -3.78 -0.79
C LEU A 75 5.88 -4.96 -1.76
N ILE A 76 4.81 -5.76 -1.64
CA ILE A 76 4.57 -6.89 -2.53
C ILE A 76 4.25 -6.42 -3.95
N ARG A 77 3.39 -5.40 -4.10
CA ARG A 77 2.96 -4.92 -5.41
C ARG A 77 4.10 -4.28 -6.20
N ASN A 78 5.01 -3.59 -5.51
CA ASN A 78 6.16 -2.92 -6.12
C ASN A 78 7.42 -3.79 -6.15
N ARG A 79 7.37 -5.02 -5.62
CA ARG A 79 8.52 -5.93 -5.57
C ARG A 79 9.74 -5.28 -4.89
N THR A 80 9.51 -4.64 -3.75
CA THR A 80 10.57 -3.99 -2.95
C THR A 80 10.85 -4.74 -1.65
N LEU A 81 10.72 -6.07 -1.68
CA LEU A 81 11.03 -6.91 -0.52
C LEU A 81 12.55 -7.09 -0.38
N PRO A 82 13.06 -7.28 0.85
CA PRO A 82 14.47 -7.58 1.07
C PRO A 82 14.93 -8.77 0.22
N GLY A 83 16.03 -8.60 -0.52
CA GLY A 83 16.60 -9.65 -1.38
C GLY A 83 16.11 -9.65 -2.84
N MET A 84 15.19 -8.76 -3.22
CA MET A 84 14.83 -8.59 -4.64
C MET A 84 15.93 -7.81 -5.41
N PRO A 85 16.26 -8.22 -6.65
CA PRO A 85 17.28 -7.52 -7.43
C PRO A 85 16.82 -6.11 -7.81
N PRO A 86 17.73 -5.11 -7.83
CA PRO A 86 17.39 -3.76 -8.25
C PRO A 86 17.04 -3.72 -9.74
N VAL A 87 16.01 -2.96 -10.10
CA VAL A 87 15.51 -2.81 -11.48
C VAL A 87 15.83 -1.40 -12.02
N ASN A 88 16.97 -0.84 -11.61
CA ASN A 88 17.34 0.52 -11.99
C ASN A 88 17.92 0.54 -13.41
N PRO A 89 17.42 1.38 -14.34
CA PRO A 89 17.90 1.40 -15.73
C PRO A 89 19.32 1.97 -15.87
N ASP A 90 19.73 2.91 -15.01
CA ASP A 90 21.11 3.37 -14.83
C ASP A 90 21.35 3.66 -13.33
N PRO A 91 22.49 3.24 -12.73
CA PRO A 91 22.80 3.54 -11.33
C PRO A 91 22.76 5.03 -10.95
N ARG A 92 23.00 5.93 -11.91
CA ARG A 92 22.96 7.40 -11.72
C ARG A 92 21.55 7.95 -11.55
N THR A 93 20.51 7.13 -11.79
CA THR A 93 19.10 7.56 -11.63
C THR A 93 18.71 7.89 -10.19
N THR A 94 19.44 7.36 -9.22
CA THR A 94 19.17 7.63 -7.81
C THR A 94 19.87 8.88 -7.29
N ASP A 95 20.84 9.43 -8.03
CA ASP A 95 21.71 10.53 -7.59
C ASP A 95 21.45 11.83 -8.37
N ASP A 96 21.69 11.84 -9.69
CA ASP A 96 21.76 13.09 -10.48
C ASP A 96 20.93 13.10 -11.78
N LYS A 97 20.61 11.93 -12.36
CA LYS A 97 19.98 11.85 -13.70
C LYS A 97 18.52 11.41 -13.66
N PHE A 98 17.68 12.06 -14.46
CA PHE A 98 16.37 11.54 -14.83
C PHE A 98 16.47 10.70 -16.10
N VAL A 99 15.90 9.49 -16.09
CA VAL A 99 15.90 8.59 -17.23
C VAL A 99 14.46 8.33 -17.67
N LEU A 100 14.23 8.43 -18.97
CA LEU A 100 12.98 8.02 -19.61
C LEU A 100 13.28 6.80 -20.47
N GLU A 101 12.69 5.67 -20.11
CA GLU A 101 12.83 4.41 -20.82
C GLU A 101 11.63 4.18 -21.73
N PHE A 102 11.90 3.86 -22.99
CA PHE A 102 10.89 3.51 -23.97
C PHE A 102 11.03 2.04 -24.35
N ASP A 103 10.07 1.23 -23.91
CA ASP A 103 9.98 -0.17 -24.32
C ASP A 103 9.20 -0.25 -25.64
N THR A 104 9.84 -0.79 -26.68
CA THR A 104 9.23 -0.97 -28.02
C THR A 104 8.16 -2.06 -28.03
N VAL A 105 8.19 -2.99 -27.07
CA VAL A 105 7.14 -4.00 -26.90
C VAL A 105 5.85 -3.37 -26.37
N GLN A 106 5.96 -2.36 -25.50
CA GLN A 106 4.80 -1.68 -24.91
C GLN A 106 4.29 -0.52 -25.80
N ASN A 107 5.16 0.05 -26.64
CA ASN A 107 4.82 1.11 -27.60
C ASN A 107 4.54 0.56 -29.00
N HIS A 108 3.38 -0.06 -29.19
CA HIS A 108 2.97 -0.65 -30.48
C HIS A 108 2.79 0.36 -31.63
N GLY A 109 2.82 1.66 -31.37
CA GLY A 109 2.45 2.71 -32.34
C GLY A 109 3.59 3.46 -33.03
N MET A 110 4.85 3.22 -32.64
CA MET A 110 6.02 3.92 -33.21
C MET A 110 7.18 2.95 -33.38
N SER A 111 7.90 3.03 -34.50
CA SER A 111 9.14 2.27 -34.68
C SER A 111 10.25 2.83 -33.78
N ALA A 112 11.30 2.04 -33.52
CA ALA A 112 12.43 2.50 -32.71
C ALA A 112 13.07 3.78 -33.30
N ASP A 113 13.16 3.85 -34.63
CA ASP A 113 13.73 5.00 -35.34
C ASP A 113 12.86 6.27 -35.18
N ASP A 114 11.53 6.11 -35.22
CA ASP A 114 10.59 7.22 -35.01
C ASP A 114 10.67 7.77 -33.58
N ILE A 115 10.82 6.88 -32.59
CA ILE A 115 10.99 7.27 -31.18
C ILE A 115 12.31 8.04 -31.01
N ILE A 116 13.40 7.55 -31.58
CA ILE A 116 14.70 8.23 -31.51
C ILE A 116 14.62 9.60 -32.17
N ALA A 117 13.95 9.73 -33.32
CA ALA A 117 13.77 11.00 -34.00
C ALA A 117 12.96 11.99 -33.16
N ALA A 118 11.85 11.55 -32.56
CA ALA A 118 11.01 12.37 -31.70
C ALA A 118 11.74 12.82 -30.42
N VAL A 119 12.54 11.95 -29.82
CA VAL A 119 13.26 12.22 -28.58
C VAL A 119 14.46 13.14 -28.81
N LYS A 120 15.09 13.13 -29.99
CA LYS A 120 16.20 14.05 -30.31
C LYS A 120 15.78 15.52 -30.31
N ASP A 121 14.51 15.80 -30.61
CA ASP A 121 13.98 17.17 -30.66
C ASP A 121 13.74 17.77 -29.26
N THR A 122 13.62 16.94 -28.21
CA THR A 122 13.20 17.37 -26.87
C THR A 122 14.34 17.80 -25.94
N GLY A 123 15.58 17.94 -26.45
CA GLY A 123 16.72 18.44 -25.68
C GLY A 123 17.35 17.41 -24.74
N VAL A 124 17.50 16.16 -25.21
CA VAL A 124 18.08 15.06 -24.43
C VAL A 124 19.59 15.18 -24.30
N TYR A 125 20.09 14.99 -23.08
CA TYR A 125 21.53 15.02 -22.76
C TYR A 125 22.28 13.76 -23.25
N GLU A 126 21.69 12.58 -23.06
CA GLU A 126 22.31 11.29 -23.39
C GLU A 126 21.23 10.32 -23.88
N LEU A 127 21.49 9.64 -25.01
CA LEU A 127 20.58 8.65 -25.60
C LEU A 127 21.34 7.34 -25.75
N ASN A 128 20.82 6.29 -25.09
CA ASN A 128 21.42 4.96 -25.06
C ASN A 128 20.41 3.93 -25.56
N GLU A 129 20.81 3.13 -26.55
CA GLU A 129 20.03 1.98 -27.02
C GLU A 129 20.54 0.72 -26.31
N LYS A 130 19.74 0.16 -25.39
CA LYS A 130 20.04 -1.10 -24.70
C LYS A 130 19.20 -2.22 -25.30
N LYS A 131 19.88 -3.28 -25.75
CA LYS A 131 19.23 -4.55 -26.11
C LYS A 131 19.15 -5.42 -24.87
N TYR A 132 17.94 -5.62 -24.37
CA TYR A 132 17.62 -6.53 -23.26
C TYR A 132 17.24 -7.91 -23.78
#